data_AF-A0A9E2VV88-F1
#
_entry.id   AF-A0A9E2VV88-F1
#
_cell.length_a   1.000
_cell.length_b   1.000
_cell.length_c   1.000
_cell.angle_alpha   90.00
_cell.angle_beta   90.00
_cell.angle_gamma   90.00
#
_symmetry.space_group_name_H-M   'P 1'
#
loop_
_entity.id
_entity.type
_entity.pdbx_description
1 polymer ?
#
loop_
_entity_poly.entity_id
_entity_poly.type
_entity_poly.pdbx_seq_one_letter_code
_entity_poly.pdbx_strand_id
1 'polypeptide(L)'
;VSGLLGAGRLGIFYFAWIIPAMAGVLILGLFFLGFLLRLPLTTRLSFVGSGSLYLGGAIRVEMIGGHYAEVHGFENLTYQLMAHAEESLEMAGIIVFIYALLRYLAAQYHEVQILLDDSQQQDKDANHSLVSRENAAA
;
A
#
# COMPACT_ATOMS: atom_id res chain seq x y z
N VAL A 1 -1.80 -24.48 36.53
CA VAL A 1 -0.99 -24.24 35.31
C VAL A 1 -1.35 -22.92 34.62
N SER A 2 -2.24 -22.11 35.18
CA SER A 2 -2.62 -20.78 34.69
C SER A 2 -1.59 -19.68 35.04
N GLY A 3 -0.31 -19.94 34.77
CA GLY A 3 0.81 -19.03 35.06
C GLY A 3 1.88 -18.98 33.96
N LEU A 4 1.62 -19.59 32.79
CA LEU A 4 2.62 -19.73 31.71
C LEU A 4 2.29 -18.92 30.44
N LEU A 5 1.11 -18.31 30.35
CA LEU A 5 0.72 -17.44 29.24
C LEU A 5 0.22 -16.14 29.86
N GLY A 6 1.06 -15.11 29.80
CA GLY A 6 0.91 -13.85 30.53
C GLY A 6 -0.44 -13.17 30.34
N ALA A 7 -1.38 -13.50 31.21
CA ALA A 7 -2.58 -12.74 31.46
C ALA A 7 -2.18 -11.52 32.31
N GLY A 8 -1.84 -10.43 31.63
CA GLY A 8 -1.49 -9.19 32.29
C GLY A 8 -1.20 -8.06 31.32
N ARG A 9 -2.24 -7.29 30.98
CA ARG A 9 -2.13 -5.85 30.65
C ARG A 9 -1.13 -5.52 29.55
N LEU A 10 -1.47 -5.79 28.29
CA LEU A 10 -0.78 -5.17 27.16
C LEU A 10 -1.37 -3.77 26.90
N GLY A 11 -1.30 -2.92 27.92
CA GLY A 11 -1.27 -1.47 27.70
C GLY A 11 -0.02 -1.15 26.88
N ILE A 12 -0.19 -0.36 25.81
CA ILE A 12 0.86 0.14 24.89
C ILE A 12 1.40 -0.90 23.87
N PHE A 13 1.32 -2.22 24.11
CA PHE A 13 1.76 -3.27 23.15
C PHE A 13 0.64 -4.28 22.81
N TYR A 14 -0.58 -3.80 22.55
CA TYR A 14 -1.71 -4.67 22.21
C TYR A 14 -1.44 -5.58 21.00
N PHE A 15 -0.50 -5.17 20.14
CA PHE A 15 -0.10 -5.90 18.95
C PHE A 15 1.44 -6.06 18.92
N ALA A 16 1.98 -7.19 19.36
CA ALA A 16 3.43 -7.42 19.32
C ALA A 16 4.04 -7.34 17.90
N TRP A 17 3.21 -7.41 16.84
CA TRP A 17 3.63 -7.38 15.44
C TRP A 17 4.09 -6.00 14.94
N ILE A 18 3.83 -4.90 15.69
CA ILE A 18 4.35 -3.56 15.36
C ILE A 18 5.86 -3.58 15.22
N ILE A 19 6.55 -4.23 16.14
CA ILE A 19 8.01 -4.16 16.21
C ILE A 19 8.60 -4.76 14.91
N PRO A 20 8.18 -5.97 14.48
CA PRO A 20 8.49 -6.47 13.14
C PRO A 20 8.07 -5.54 12.00
N ALA A 21 6.88 -4.95 12.04
CA ALA A 21 6.39 -4.07 10.98
C ALA A 21 7.23 -2.80 10.85
N MET A 22 7.51 -2.11 11.96
CA MET A 22 8.37 -0.94 12.03
C MET A 22 9.80 -1.26 11.58
N ALA A 23 10.34 -2.42 11.96
CA ALA A 23 11.63 -2.88 11.47
C ALA A 23 11.61 -3.09 9.95
N GLY A 24 10.55 -3.73 9.43
CA GLY A 24 10.33 -3.91 7.99
C GLY A 24 10.24 -2.58 7.23
N VAL A 25 9.46 -1.63 7.74
CA VAL A 25 9.31 -0.28 7.17
C VAL A 25 10.64 0.48 7.19
N LEU A 26 11.43 0.37 8.26
CA LEU A 26 12.76 0.97 8.32
C LEU A 26 13.72 0.35 7.31
N ILE A 27 13.77 -0.98 7.20
CA ILE A 27 14.61 -1.68 6.21
C ILE A 27 14.22 -1.25 4.79
N LEU A 28 12.91 -1.22 4.50
CA LEU A 28 12.38 -0.80 3.21
C LEU A 28 12.74 0.68 2.93
N GLY A 29 12.55 1.55 3.92
CA GLY A 29 12.90 2.97 3.83
C GLY A 29 14.38 3.19 3.56
N LEU A 30 15.27 2.44 4.22
CA LEU A 30 16.71 2.48 3.98
C LEU A 30 17.08 1.94 2.60
N PHE A 31 16.46 0.84 2.17
CA PHE A 31 16.65 0.27 0.84
C PHE A 31 16.29 1.27 -0.27
N PHE A 32 15.15 1.97 -0.11
CA PHE A 32 14.71 2.99 -1.06
C PHE A 32 15.33 4.37 -0.84
N LEU A 33 16.17 4.56 0.18
CA LEU A 33 16.76 5.86 0.50
C LEU A 33 17.65 6.36 -0.66
N GLY A 34 18.42 5.46 -1.27
CA GLY A 34 19.25 5.78 -2.44
C GLY A 34 18.43 6.24 -3.65
N PHE A 35 17.23 5.66 -3.83
CA PHE A 35 16.27 6.12 -4.84
C PHE A 35 15.71 7.49 -4.46
N LEU A 36 15.20 7.66 -3.23
CA LEU A 36 14.63 8.91 -2.72
C LEU A 36 15.58 10.10 -2.84
N LEU A 37 16.87 9.89 -2.58
CA LEU A 37 17.88 10.94 -2.65
C LEU A 37 18.22 11.37 -4.09
N ARG A 38 17.96 10.52 -5.08
CA ARG A 38 18.14 10.82 -6.51
C ARG A 38 16.95 11.56 -7.12
N LEU A 39 15.81 11.64 -6.42
CA LEU A 39 14.62 12.33 -6.89
C LEU A 39 14.78 13.86 -6.85
N PRO A 40 14.13 14.59 -7.78
CA PRO A 40 13.99 16.04 -7.70
C PRO A 40 13.41 16.48 -6.36
N LEU A 41 13.85 17.63 -5.85
CA LEU A 41 13.51 18.14 -4.51
C LEU A 41 12.00 18.16 -4.23
N THR A 42 11.20 18.59 -5.21
CA THR A 42 9.74 18.65 -5.10
C THR A 42 9.12 17.27 -4.91
N THR A 43 9.53 16.29 -5.71
CA THR A 43 9.02 14.91 -5.62
C THR A 43 9.48 14.24 -4.32
N ARG A 44 10.72 14.49 -3.90
CA ARG A 44 11.28 13.98 -2.64
C ARG A 44 10.47 14.45 -1.43
N LEU A 45 10.12 15.74 -1.37
CA LEU A 45 9.30 16.29 -0.29
C LEU A 45 7.89 15.69 -0.31
N SER A 46 7.28 15.49 -1.47
CA SER A 46 5.98 14.81 -1.58
C SER A 46 6.05 13.36 -1.10
N PHE A 47 7.11 12.62 -1.43
CA PHE A 47 7.34 11.24 -0.97
C PHE A 47 7.49 11.13 0.54
N VAL A 48 8.33 11.99 1.13
CA VAL A 48 8.52 12.01 2.59
C VAL A 48 7.25 12.47 3.29
N GLY A 49 6.55 13.46 2.73
CA GLY A 49 5.27 13.94 3.23
C GLY A 49 4.18 12.86 3.21
N SER A 50 4.05 12.12 2.12
CA SER A 50 3.09 11.01 2.02
C SER A 50 3.42 9.87 2.98
N GLY A 51 4.70 9.52 3.11
CA GLY A 51 5.14 8.52 4.08
C GLY A 51 4.83 8.96 5.51
N SER A 52 5.07 10.22 5.85
CA SER A 52 4.77 10.78 7.17
C SER A 52 3.27 10.82 7.47
N LEU A 53 2.44 11.12 6.47
CA LEU A 53 0.97 11.07 6.56
C LEU A 53 0.49 9.64 6.85
N TYR A 54 0.99 8.67 6.10
CA TYR A 54 0.63 7.26 6.23
C TYR A 54 1.09 6.68 7.58
N LEU A 55 2.39 6.81 7.91
CA LEU A 55 2.93 6.33 9.19
C LEU A 55 2.31 7.07 10.38
N GLY A 56 2.03 8.37 10.24
CA GLY A 56 1.39 9.19 11.28
C GLY A 56 -0.10 8.87 11.48
N GLY A 57 -0.75 8.19 10.54
CA GLY A 57 -2.03 7.53 10.72
C GLY A 57 -1.85 6.21 11.48
N ALA A 58 -1.00 5.32 10.96
CA ALA A 58 -0.78 3.98 11.50
C ALA A 58 -0.32 3.95 12.97
N ILE A 59 0.64 4.81 13.34
CA ILE A 59 1.17 4.89 14.72
C ILE A 59 0.10 5.38 15.72
N ARG A 60 -0.88 6.14 15.23
CA ARG A 60 -1.90 6.78 16.08
C ARG A 60 -2.94 5.79 16.59
N VAL A 61 -3.29 4.81 15.75
CA VAL A 61 -4.20 3.70 16.10
C VAL A 61 -3.70 2.96 17.35
N GLU A 62 -2.40 2.71 17.45
CA GLU A 62 -1.80 2.03 18.60
C GLU A 62 -1.74 2.88 19.85
N MET A 63 -1.24 4.11 19.72
CA MET A 63 -0.99 4.96 20.88
C MET A 63 -2.29 5.48 21.50
N ILE A 64 -3.27 5.85 20.66
CA ILE A 64 -4.52 6.47 21.10
C ILE A 64 -5.63 5.43 21.18
N GLY A 65 -5.75 4.56 20.18
CA GLY A 65 -6.78 3.52 20.13
C GLY A 65 -6.63 2.46 21.22
N GLY A 66 -5.40 2.01 21.50
CA GLY A 66 -5.14 1.02 22.56
C GLY A 66 -5.53 1.51 23.95
N HIS A 67 -5.13 2.74 24.30
CA HIS A 67 -5.46 3.35 25.59
C HIS A 67 -6.96 3.69 25.72
N TYR A 68 -7.59 4.15 24.63
CA TYR A 68 -9.02 4.50 24.67
C TYR A 68 -9.92 3.26 24.72
N ALA A 69 -9.59 2.22 23.96
CA ALA A 69 -10.33 0.95 23.95
C ALA A 69 -10.20 0.17 25.27
N GLU A 70 -9.07 0.27 25.97
CA GLU A 70 -8.88 -0.34 27.29
C GLU A 70 -9.79 0.30 28.35
N VAL A 71 -10.09 1.59 28.23
CA VAL A 71 -10.92 2.33 29.20
C VAL A 71 -12.41 2.34 28.85
N HIS A 72 -12.77 2.41 27.56
CA HIS A 72 -14.16 2.61 27.11
C HIS A 72 -14.72 1.47 26.25
N GLY A 73 -13.92 0.46 25.91
CA GLY A 73 -14.29 -0.61 24.97
C GLY A 73 -14.25 -0.16 23.49
N PHE A 74 -14.31 -1.15 22.59
CA PHE A 74 -14.26 -0.93 21.13
C PHE A 74 -15.60 -0.45 20.53
N GLU A 75 -16.71 -0.66 21.24
CA GLU A 75 -18.09 -0.36 20.82
C GLU A 75 -18.48 1.09 21.15
N ASN A 76 -17.59 2.05 20.89
CA ASN A 76 -17.84 3.47 21.14
C ASN A 76 -17.78 4.27 19.83
N LEU A 77 -18.80 5.10 19.57
CA LEU A 77 -18.86 6.01 18.42
C LEU A 77 -17.60 6.87 18.31
N THR A 78 -17.06 7.35 19.43
CA THR A 78 -15.82 8.15 19.44
C THR A 78 -14.63 7.36 18.90
N TYR A 79 -14.50 6.09 19.30
CA TYR A 79 -13.44 5.21 18.80
C TYR A 79 -13.58 4.95 17.30
N GLN A 80 -14.80 4.67 16.82
CA GLN A 80 -15.07 4.43 15.40
C GLN A 80 -14.77 5.67 14.55
N LEU A 81 -15.15 6.87 15.01
CA LEU A 81 -14.83 8.13 14.31
C LEU A 81 -13.33 8.42 14.26
N MET A 82 -12.60 8.13 15.35
CA MET A 82 -11.15 8.24 15.37
C MET A 82 -10.50 7.25 14.38
N ALA A 83 -10.94 6.00 14.39
CA ALA A 83 -10.45 4.97 13.46
C ALA A 83 -10.69 5.36 11.99
N HIS A 84 -11.88 5.86 11.64
CA HIS A 84 -12.15 6.34 10.28
C HIS A 84 -11.31 7.56 9.89
N ALA A 85 -11.02 8.46 10.83
CA ALA A 85 -10.14 9.60 10.58
C ALA A 85 -8.68 9.14 10.36
N GLU A 86 -8.23 8.14 11.11
CA GLU A 86 -6.92 7.50 10.93
C GLU A 86 -6.82 6.82 9.56
N GLU A 87 -7.80 6.01 9.20
CA GLU A 87 -7.88 5.35 7.89
C GLU A 87 -7.93 6.39 6.75
N SER A 88 -8.66 7.49 6.93
CA SER A 88 -8.71 8.58 5.95
C SER A 88 -7.34 9.25 5.74
N LEU A 89 -6.56 9.41 6.81
CA LEU A 89 -5.20 9.96 6.73
C LEU A 89 -4.26 9.01 6.00
N GLU A 90 -4.39 7.70 6.23
CA GLU A 90 -3.63 6.68 5.51
C GLU A 90 -3.95 6.71 4.00
N MET A 91 -5.23 6.74 3.64
CA MET A 91 -5.66 6.84 2.25
C MET A 91 -5.18 8.14 1.59
N ALA A 92 -5.25 9.27 2.30
CA ALA A 92 -4.70 10.54 1.81
C ALA A 92 -3.18 10.44 1.57
N GLY A 93 -2.43 9.79 2.48
CA GLY A 93 -1.01 9.50 2.30
C GLY A 93 -0.74 8.71 1.01
N ILE A 94 -1.50 7.63 0.78
CA ILE A 94 -1.39 6.80 -0.43
C ILE A 94 -1.67 7.62 -1.70
N ILE A 95 -2.72 8.44 -1.70
CA ILE A 95 -3.07 9.29 -2.85
C ILE A 95 -1.94 10.27 -3.17
N VAL A 96 -1.38 10.94 -2.16
CA VAL A 96 -0.25 11.87 -2.35
C VAL A 96 0.98 11.13 -2.87
N PHE A 97 1.23 9.92 -2.39
CA PHE A 97 2.34 9.08 -2.87
C PHE A 97 2.19 8.70 -4.35
N ILE A 98 1.01 8.19 -4.75
CA ILE A 98 0.69 7.84 -6.14
C ILE A 98 0.81 9.09 -7.04
N TYR A 99 0.27 10.23 -6.59
CA TYR A 99 0.38 11.48 -7.31
C TYR A 99 1.85 11.89 -7.53
N ALA A 100 2.69 11.78 -6.49
CA ALA A 100 4.12 12.08 -6.59
C ALA A 100 4.83 11.16 -7.59
N LEU A 101 4.50 9.86 -7.60
CA LEU A 101 5.01 8.87 -8.55
C LEU A 101 4.62 9.20 -9.99
N LEU A 102 3.33 9.45 -10.25
CA LEU A 102 2.83 9.78 -11.57
C LEU A 102 3.45 11.08 -12.09
N ARG A 103 3.58 12.09 -11.22
CA ARG A 103 4.22 13.35 -11.56
C ARG A 103 5.70 13.17 -11.90
N TYR A 104 6.41 12.29 -11.17
CA TYR A 104 7.79 11.94 -11.47
C TYR A 104 7.93 11.24 -12.82
N LEU A 105 7.06 10.25 -13.10
CA LEU A 105 7.04 9.53 -14.37
C LEU A 105 6.76 10.48 -15.54
N ALA A 106 5.74 11.34 -15.42
CA ALA A 106 5.40 12.32 -16.45
C ALA A 106 6.52 13.35 -16.71
N ALA A 107 7.34 13.65 -15.71
CA ALA A 107 8.48 14.56 -15.87
C ALA A 107 9.68 13.88 -16.56
N GLN A 108 9.83 12.56 -16.44
CA GLN A 108 10.97 11.82 -16.99
C GLN A 108 10.67 11.16 -18.34
N TYR A 109 9.42 10.75 -18.57
CA TYR A 109 8.99 10.04 -19.77
C TYR A 109 7.87 10.84 -20.46
N HIS A 110 8.13 11.28 -21.69
CA HIS A 110 7.18 12.08 -22.48
C HIS A 110 6.17 11.22 -23.25
N GLU A 111 6.43 9.93 -23.42
CA GLU A 111 5.59 9.01 -24.18
C GLU A 111 5.45 7.69 -23.41
N VAL A 112 4.22 7.17 -23.35
CA VAL A 112 3.90 5.85 -22.79
C VAL A 112 3.37 5.00 -23.93
N GLN A 113 4.19 4.07 -24.41
CA GLN A 113 3.79 3.14 -25.47
C GLN A 113 3.18 1.88 -24.85
N ILE A 114 1.89 1.62 -25.14
CA ILE A 114 1.20 0.40 -24.73
C ILE A 114 1.22 -0.55 -25.93
N LEU A 115 2.11 -1.53 -25.91
CA LEU A 115 2.10 -2.61 -26.89
C LEU A 115 1.01 -3.61 -26.50
N LEU A 116 -0.07 -3.63 -27.27
CA LEU A 116 -1.05 -4.71 -27.22
C LEU A 116 -0.54 -5.82 -28.14
N ASP A 117 0.04 -6.87 -27.54
CA ASP A 117 0.41 -8.07 -28.29
C ASP A 117 -0.87 -8.85 -28.61
N ASP A 118 -1.30 -8.77 -29.87
CA ASP A 118 -2.51 -9.43 -30.38
C ASP A 118 -2.22 -10.84 -30.95
N SER A 119 -1.15 -11.47 -30.45
CA SER A 119 -0.70 -12.81 -30.82
C SER A 119 -1.80 -13.89 -30.65
N GLN A 120 -2.85 -13.61 -29.87
CA GLN A 120 -4.01 -14.49 -29.69
C GLN A 120 -5.04 -14.42 -30.83
N GLN A 121 -5.11 -13.30 -31.57
CA GLN A 121 -6.05 -13.13 -32.68
C GLN A 121 -5.54 -13.83 -33.94
N GLN A 122 -4.23 -13.75 -34.18
CA GLN A 122 -3.57 -14.33 -35.35
C GLN A 122 -3.59 -15.87 -35.35
N ASP A 123 -3.50 -16.51 -34.17
CA ASP A 123 -3.61 -17.96 -34.02
C ASP A 123 -5.03 -18.48 -34.23
N LYS A 124 -6.05 -17.71 -33.80
CA LYS A 124 -7.46 -18.06 -34.04
C LYS A 124 -7.84 -17.97 -35.51
N ASP A 125 -7.39 -16.92 -36.20
CA ASP A 125 -7.67 -16.71 -37.62
C ASP A 125 -6.94 -17.75 -38.49
N ALA A 126 -5.70 -18.10 -38.13
CA ALA A 126 -4.95 -19.18 -38.78
C ALA A 126 -5.66 -20.52 -38.61
N ASN A 127 -6.06 -20.88 -37.39
CA ASN A 127 -6.74 -22.15 -37.13
C ASN A 127 -8.12 -22.22 -37.83
N HIS A 128 -8.88 -21.12 -37.82
CA HIS A 128 -10.17 -21.05 -38.52
C HIS A 128 -10.03 -21.19 -40.05
N SER A 129 -8.96 -20.64 -40.63
CA SER A 129 -8.65 -20.78 -42.07
C SER A 129 -8.23 -22.20 -42.46
N LEU A 130 -7.53 -22.91 -41.59
CA LEU A 130 -7.15 -24.31 -41.80
C LEU A 130 -8.38 -25.23 -41.75
N VAL A 131 -9.24 -25.08 -40.74
CA VAL A 131 -10.48 -25.86 -40.60
C VAL A 131 -11.43 -25.61 -41.77
N SER A 132 -11.54 -24.37 -42.25
CA SER A 132 -12.39 -24.05 -43.41
C SER A 132 -11.88 -24.68 -44.72
N ARG A 133 -10.55 -24.82 -44.87
CA ARG A 133 -9.93 -25.47 -46.03
C ARG A 133 -10.07 -26.99 -45.99
N GLU A 134 -9.95 -27.60 -44.81
CA GLU A 134 -10.12 -29.04 -44.62
C GLU A 134 -11.56 -29.47 -44.94
N ASN A 135 -12.55 -28.72 -44.46
CA ASN A 135 -13.97 -28.99 -44.72
C ASN A 135 -14.40 -28.76 -46.18
N ALA A 136 -13.69 -27.93 -46.94
CA ALA A 136 -13.98 -27.70 -48.36
C ALA A 136 -13.34 -28.73 -49.30
N ALA A 137 -12.41 -29.55 -48.78
CA ALA A 137 -11.71 -30.60 -49.52
C ALA A 137 -12.31 -32.01 -49.30
N ALA A 138 -13.31 -32.14 -48.44
CA ALA A 138 -14.08 -33.36 -48.18
C ALA A 138 -15.41 -33.36 -48.95
#